data_AF-A0A9E1IGP5-F1
#
_entry.id   AF-A0A9E1IGP5-F1
#
_cell.length_a   1.000
_cell.length_b   1.000
_cell.length_c   1.000
_cell.angle_alpha   90.00
_cell.angle_beta   90.00
_cell.angle_gamma   90.00
#
_symmetry.space_group_name_H-M   'P 1'
#
loop_
_entity.id
_entity.type
_entity.pdbx_description
1 polymer ?
#
loop_
_entity_poly.entity_id
_entity_poly.type
_entity_poly.pdbx_seq_one_letter_code
_entity_poly.pdbx_strand_id
1 'polypeptide(L)'
;MTKKSSVETEARRETSDEGWRQPSADHDNVDGAQHPRSVSRFVIGALAKGGNTVLQRLTCGVFLILGACGGPFNEETVEGMRKLTGHFRSTKDGIVDFKLKVDKEETAFLMTVTTDAPNYGYTDYLQGPKKAELLDAAEEWNSPKMRTSAPFPADVMTLNWPITGEDEFEKGKFHIDVGIVDHSDSMVKRGPCKIEILLKEDSDLEEGTLKATIFYAGSVDGDANIATATQAAVERWRTLYEPAGIEVEVEYDSWDEDRFDPPGMGTEEQYENLSASTTDRTVNIIIAPSIQLWDEIYGIAGDIPGPLVSSSRSAVLLSVEVSAGPDGYFNAMEERLFGETIAHETAHFLGLFHPVETTWDTWDALEDTPGCTTESECLIEMGDHLMFPFPLCGPQTCEPQTVITDSQIEVLNRYVGVD
;
A
#
# COMPACT_ATOMS: atom_id res chain seq x y z
N MET A 1 -21.31 -15.64 58.66
CA MET A 1 -19.89 -15.35 58.39
C MET A 1 -19.50 -16.14 57.16
N THR A 2 -19.63 -15.51 55.99
CA THR A 2 -19.41 -16.13 54.68
C THR A 2 -18.36 -15.26 53.99
N LYS A 3 -17.12 -15.74 53.93
CA LYS A 3 -16.04 -15.08 53.19
C LYS A 3 -16.14 -15.50 51.73
N LYS A 4 -16.51 -14.55 50.87
CA LYS A 4 -16.21 -14.57 49.43
C LYS A 4 -14.71 -14.27 49.28
N SER A 5 -13.99 -15.05 48.50
CA SER A 5 -12.71 -14.64 47.92
C SER A 5 -12.92 -14.40 46.44
N SER A 6 -12.92 -13.15 46.03
CA SER A 6 -12.69 -12.73 44.65
C SER A 6 -11.20 -12.90 44.36
N VAL A 7 -10.88 -13.68 43.34
CA VAL A 7 -9.57 -13.68 42.69
C VAL A 7 -9.77 -12.82 41.44
N GLU A 8 -9.28 -11.59 41.49
CA GLU A 8 -9.01 -10.79 40.29
C GLU A 8 -7.78 -11.39 39.62
N THR A 9 -7.95 -11.85 38.39
CA THR A 9 -6.83 -12.26 37.53
C THR A 9 -6.49 -11.06 36.67
N GLU A 10 -5.44 -10.36 37.05
CA GLU A 10 -4.82 -9.29 36.28
C GLU A 10 -4.12 -9.94 35.07
N ALA A 11 -4.76 -9.88 33.90
CA ALA A 11 -4.12 -10.25 32.65
C ALA A 11 -3.15 -9.13 32.27
N ARG A 12 -1.87 -9.33 32.56
CA ARG A 12 -0.78 -8.57 31.93
C ARG A 12 -0.79 -8.91 30.44
N ARG A 13 -1.23 -7.95 29.61
CA ARG A 13 -0.86 -7.85 28.20
C ARG A 13 0.10 -6.67 28.09
N GLU A 14 1.37 -6.98 27.85
CA GLU A 14 2.29 -6.04 27.20
C GLU A 14 1.95 -6.16 25.71
N THR A 15 1.30 -5.15 25.15
CA THR A 15 1.11 -5.01 23.70
C THR A 15 2.41 -4.42 23.15
N SER A 16 3.03 -5.07 22.19
CA SER A 16 4.11 -4.45 21.42
C SER A 16 3.49 -3.35 20.54
N ASP A 17 3.65 -2.10 20.98
CA ASP A 17 3.19 -0.88 20.32
C ASP A 17 3.99 -0.59 19.04
N GLU A 18 3.60 -1.17 17.90
CA GLU A 18 3.91 -0.61 16.56
C GLU A 18 2.75 -0.86 15.58
N GLY A 19 1.61 -0.18 15.81
CA GLY A 19 0.83 0.29 14.66
C GLY A 19 1.76 1.15 13.79
N TRP A 20 1.60 1.15 12.47
CA TRP A 20 2.43 1.89 11.51
C TRP A 20 2.94 3.19 12.13
N ARG A 21 4.17 3.15 12.67
CA ARG A 21 4.81 4.38 13.10
C ARG A 21 5.04 5.09 11.78
N GLN A 22 4.30 6.19 11.55
CA GLN A 22 4.92 7.30 10.84
C GLN A 22 6.36 7.34 11.32
N PRO A 23 7.39 7.29 10.46
CA PRO A 23 8.76 7.41 10.92
C PRO A 23 8.79 8.60 11.86
N SER A 24 8.88 8.31 13.15
CA SER A 24 8.64 9.30 14.17
C SER A 24 9.79 10.26 14.01
N ALA A 25 9.51 11.45 13.51
CA ALA A 25 10.35 12.58 13.75
C ALA A 25 10.41 12.73 15.27
N ASP A 26 11.43 12.12 15.89
CA ASP A 26 11.86 12.40 17.24
C ASP A 26 12.13 13.90 17.31
N HIS A 27 11.09 14.65 17.65
CA HIS A 27 11.12 16.08 17.87
C HIS A 27 10.75 16.37 19.32
N ASP A 28 11.51 15.76 20.22
CA ASP A 28 11.81 16.37 21.49
C ASP A 28 13.00 17.33 21.33
N ASN A 29 12.67 18.62 21.32
CA ASN A 29 13.54 19.73 21.74
C ASN A 29 14.72 20.11 20.81
N VAL A 30 14.41 20.67 19.63
CA VAL A 30 15.28 21.68 19.01
C VAL A 30 14.44 22.83 18.46
N ASP A 31 14.47 23.97 19.17
CA ASP A 31 14.12 25.26 18.60
C ASP A 31 14.91 25.48 17.29
N GLY A 32 14.22 25.45 16.13
CA GLY A 32 14.68 26.20 14.94
C GLY A 32 14.98 25.45 13.64
N ALA A 33 14.24 24.40 13.26
CA ALA A 33 14.22 23.95 11.85
C ALA A 33 13.01 24.56 11.12
N GLN A 34 13.26 25.47 10.18
CA GLN A 34 12.24 26.05 9.31
C GLN A 34 11.89 25.08 8.19
N HIS A 35 10.61 24.74 8.04
CA HIS A 35 10.06 24.05 6.87
C HIS A 35 10.54 24.68 5.54
N PRO A 36 10.69 23.88 4.46
CA PRO A 36 10.66 24.43 3.11
C PRO A 36 9.27 25.04 2.90
N ARG A 37 9.18 26.38 2.96
CA ARG A 37 7.96 27.11 2.65
C ARG A 37 7.47 26.67 1.27
N SER A 38 6.17 26.37 1.18
CA SER A 38 5.46 26.26 -0.09
C SER A 38 5.90 27.37 -1.03
N VAL A 39 6.42 26.99 -2.20
CA VAL A 39 6.84 27.95 -3.20
C VAL A 39 5.57 28.54 -3.80
N SER A 40 5.04 29.56 -3.15
CA SER A 40 3.99 30.41 -3.71
C SER A 40 4.44 30.89 -5.10
N ARG A 41 3.73 30.45 -6.15
CA ARG A 41 3.94 30.88 -7.54
C ARG A 41 3.87 32.40 -7.64
N PHE A 42 5.01 33.07 -7.60
CA PHE A 42 5.12 34.50 -7.88
C PHE A 42 5.21 34.73 -9.38
N VAL A 43 4.12 35.25 -9.96
CA VAL A 43 4.13 35.92 -11.26
C VAL A 43 4.70 37.32 -11.06
N ILE A 44 5.91 37.60 -11.57
CA ILE A 44 6.39 38.98 -11.75
C ILE A 44 6.94 39.16 -13.16
N GLY A 45 6.43 40.21 -13.80
CA GLY A 45 6.73 40.64 -15.16
C GLY A 45 8.13 41.22 -15.36
N ALA A 46 8.40 41.40 -16.65
CA ALA A 46 9.66 41.83 -17.25
C ALA A 46 10.28 43.11 -16.67
N LEU A 47 11.62 43.17 -16.73
CA LEU A 47 12.36 44.38 -17.11
C LEU A 47 13.77 44.03 -17.61
N ALA A 48 14.14 44.63 -18.74
CA ALA A 48 15.36 44.41 -19.50
C ALA A 48 16.56 45.22 -18.98
N LYS A 49 17.77 44.68 -19.22
CA LYS A 49 19.10 45.31 -19.49
C LYS A 49 20.12 44.15 -19.42
N GLY A 50 20.94 43.80 -20.41
CA GLY A 50 21.78 44.61 -21.28
C GLY A 50 23.24 44.30 -20.92
N GLY A 51 23.92 43.43 -21.70
CA GLY A 51 25.33 43.09 -21.46
C GLY A 51 25.89 42.08 -22.47
N ASN A 52 26.64 42.58 -23.45
CA ASN A 52 27.37 41.82 -24.46
C ASN A 52 28.54 41.03 -23.87
N THR A 53 28.66 39.74 -24.20
CA THR A 53 29.98 39.08 -24.31
C THR A 53 30.00 37.93 -25.32
N VAL A 54 30.82 38.20 -26.34
CA VAL A 54 31.51 37.37 -27.36
C VAL A 54 31.49 35.83 -27.20
N LEU A 55 30.75 35.21 -28.13
CA LEU A 55 31.10 34.10 -29.03
C LEU A 55 32.31 33.21 -28.71
N GLN A 56 32.06 31.94 -28.36
CA GLN A 56 32.97 30.83 -28.65
C GLN A 56 32.16 29.69 -29.29
N ARG A 57 32.39 29.47 -30.59
CA ARG A 57 31.76 28.42 -31.39
C ARG A 57 32.36 27.07 -30.97
N LEU A 58 31.59 26.24 -30.28
CA LEU A 58 31.75 24.79 -30.31
C LEU A 58 30.69 24.23 -31.27
N THR A 59 31.16 23.72 -32.41
CA THR A 59 30.41 22.85 -33.31
C THR A 59 30.09 21.55 -32.58
N CYS A 60 28.93 21.51 -31.94
CA CYS A 60 28.33 20.27 -31.47
C CYS A 60 27.72 19.56 -32.69
N GLY A 61 28.22 18.37 -33.00
CA GLY A 61 27.64 17.51 -34.02
C GLY A 61 26.21 17.16 -33.63
N VAL A 62 25.26 17.66 -34.41
CA VAL A 62 23.84 17.31 -34.30
C VAL A 62 23.69 15.88 -34.83
N PHE A 63 23.68 14.90 -33.93
CA PHE A 63 23.07 13.61 -34.21
C PHE A 63 21.55 13.83 -34.25
N LEU A 64 21.02 13.97 -35.46
CA LEU A 64 19.59 13.89 -35.75
C LEU A 64 19.15 12.44 -35.55
N ILE A 65 18.83 12.08 -34.31
CA ILE A 65 17.95 10.95 -34.03
C ILE A 65 16.57 11.42 -34.46
N LEU A 66 16.00 10.78 -35.47
CA LEU A 66 14.60 10.95 -35.85
C LEU A 66 13.74 10.50 -34.66
N GLY A 67 13.45 11.45 -33.76
CA GLY A 67 12.68 11.22 -32.55
C GLY A 67 11.27 10.81 -32.92
N ALA A 68 10.94 9.55 -32.67
CA ALA A 68 9.56 9.16 -32.45
C ALA A 68 9.01 10.10 -31.36
N CYS A 69 7.85 10.71 -31.60
CA CYS A 69 7.10 11.49 -30.61
C CYS A 69 6.56 10.59 -29.47
N GLY A 70 7.33 9.60 -29.02
CA GLY A 70 7.02 8.79 -27.85
C GLY A 70 7.12 9.68 -26.61
N GLY A 71 6.14 9.58 -25.73
CA GLY A 71 6.24 10.18 -24.40
C GLY A 71 7.40 9.57 -23.60
N PRO A 72 7.58 9.95 -22.34
CA PRO A 72 8.63 9.40 -21.49
C PRO A 72 8.40 7.93 -21.09
N PHE A 73 7.27 7.34 -21.49
CA PHE A 73 6.88 5.97 -21.18
C PHE A 73 6.99 5.06 -22.40
N ASN A 74 7.44 3.83 -22.15
CA ASN A 74 7.17 2.68 -23.01
C ASN A 74 5.78 2.14 -22.65
N GLU A 75 4.97 1.83 -23.66
CA GLU A 75 3.59 1.39 -23.49
C GLU A 75 3.45 -0.05 -24.00
N GLU A 76 2.81 -0.91 -23.21
CA GLU A 76 2.47 -2.28 -23.55
C GLU A 76 1.09 -2.67 -22.99
N THR A 77 0.59 -3.84 -23.38
CA THR A 77 -0.66 -4.40 -22.87
C THR A 77 -0.34 -5.67 -22.08
N VAL A 78 -0.80 -5.75 -20.84
CA VAL A 78 -0.57 -6.89 -19.93
C VAL A 78 -1.89 -7.27 -19.28
N GLU A 79 -2.32 -8.53 -19.41
CA GLU A 79 -3.57 -9.03 -18.81
C GLU A 79 -4.80 -8.14 -19.11
N GLY A 80 -4.90 -7.62 -20.32
CA GLY A 80 -5.99 -6.71 -20.74
C GLY A 80 -5.84 -5.26 -20.27
N MET A 81 -4.89 -4.96 -19.39
CA MET A 81 -4.59 -3.60 -18.92
C MET A 81 -3.54 -2.94 -19.80
N ARG A 82 -3.56 -1.61 -19.84
CA ARG A 82 -2.44 -0.84 -20.39
C ARG A 82 -1.38 -0.64 -19.30
N LYS A 83 -0.13 -0.98 -19.62
CA LYS A 83 1.03 -0.77 -18.75
C LYS A 83 1.95 0.29 -19.36
N LEU A 84 2.33 1.27 -18.57
CA LEU A 84 3.28 2.33 -18.92
C LEU A 84 4.51 2.21 -18.03
N THR A 85 5.71 2.13 -18.63
CA THR A 85 6.97 2.02 -17.89
C THR A 85 7.93 3.12 -18.31
N GLY A 86 8.39 3.93 -17.35
CA GLY A 86 9.29 5.05 -17.57
C GLY A 86 10.43 5.08 -16.56
N HIS A 87 11.58 5.59 -16.98
CA HIS A 87 12.73 5.83 -16.12
C HIS A 87 13.02 7.31 -16.08
N PHE A 88 13.01 7.87 -14.88
CA PHE A 88 13.08 9.31 -14.66
C PHE A 88 14.29 9.67 -13.80
N ARG A 89 14.57 10.97 -13.81
CA ARG A 89 15.43 11.61 -12.82
C ARG A 89 14.72 12.85 -12.32
N SER A 90 14.70 13.03 -11.02
CA SER A 90 14.15 14.24 -10.43
C SER A 90 14.84 15.50 -10.95
N THR A 91 14.14 16.62 -10.88
CA THR A 91 14.68 17.94 -11.23
C THR A 91 15.70 18.41 -10.19
N LYS A 92 16.13 19.66 -10.31
CA LYS A 92 16.99 20.31 -9.29
C LYS A 92 16.27 20.52 -7.94
N ASP A 93 14.95 20.37 -7.93
CA ASP A 93 14.10 20.62 -6.77
C ASP A 93 13.59 19.30 -6.16
N GLY A 94 14.07 18.14 -6.64
CA GLY A 94 13.67 16.82 -6.12
C GLY A 94 12.41 16.22 -6.76
N ILE A 95 11.74 16.95 -7.66
CA ILE A 95 10.46 16.54 -8.24
C ILE A 95 10.63 15.90 -9.64
N VAL A 96 9.88 14.84 -9.92
CA VAL A 96 9.58 14.29 -11.24
C VAL A 96 8.17 14.72 -11.64
N ASP A 97 8.06 15.63 -12.63
CA ASP A 97 6.80 16.12 -13.21
C ASP A 97 6.51 15.33 -14.50
N PHE A 98 5.31 14.77 -14.61
CA PHE A 98 4.85 14.17 -15.85
C PHE A 98 3.33 14.25 -16.03
N LYS A 99 2.89 13.93 -17.25
CA LYS A 99 1.46 13.88 -17.59
C LYS A 99 1.05 12.48 -17.98
N LEU A 100 0.09 11.94 -17.26
CA LEU A 100 -0.56 10.68 -17.58
C LEU A 100 -1.79 10.97 -18.45
N LYS A 101 -1.87 10.32 -19.62
CA LYS A 101 -3.06 10.38 -20.46
C LYS A 101 -3.90 9.15 -20.15
N VAL A 102 -5.08 9.35 -19.58
CA VAL A 102 -6.10 8.33 -19.38
C VAL A 102 -7.07 8.34 -20.57
N ASP A 103 -7.23 7.18 -21.19
CA ASP A 103 -8.09 6.92 -22.33
C ASP A 103 -9.55 6.70 -21.92
N LYS A 104 -10.47 6.59 -22.88
CA LYS A 104 -11.91 6.70 -22.59
C LYS A 104 -12.48 5.54 -21.79
N GLU A 105 -11.96 4.34 -22.01
CA GLU A 105 -12.48 3.13 -21.38
C GLU A 105 -11.87 2.90 -19.98
N GLU A 106 -10.66 3.41 -19.73
CA GLU A 106 -9.93 3.21 -18.46
C GLU A 106 -10.59 3.91 -17.27
N THR A 107 -10.88 3.22 -16.17
CA THR A 107 -11.62 3.74 -15.00
C THR A 107 -10.79 3.88 -13.73
N ALA A 108 -9.60 3.29 -13.70
CA ALA A 108 -8.64 3.46 -12.61
C ALA A 108 -7.21 3.38 -13.13
N PHE A 109 -6.26 3.89 -12.35
CA PHE A 109 -4.85 3.59 -12.52
C PHE A 109 -4.16 3.30 -11.19
N LEU A 110 -3.15 2.43 -11.22
CA LEU A 110 -2.24 2.14 -10.12
C LEU A 110 -0.84 2.54 -10.58
N MET A 111 -0.30 3.57 -9.95
CA MET A 111 1.08 4.01 -10.15
C MET A 111 1.97 3.38 -9.09
N THR A 112 3.09 2.81 -9.50
CA THR A 112 4.16 2.33 -8.62
C THR A 112 5.43 3.09 -8.95
N VAL A 113 6.05 3.67 -7.93
CA VAL A 113 7.36 4.33 -8.03
C VAL A 113 8.37 3.50 -7.27
N THR A 114 9.45 3.12 -7.94
CA THR A 114 10.59 2.41 -7.34
C THR A 114 11.83 3.29 -7.39
N THR A 115 12.55 3.34 -6.28
CA THR A 115 13.79 4.10 -6.11
C THR A 115 14.88 3.20 -5.55
N ASP A 116 16.12 3.42 -5.99
CA ASP A 116 17.26 2.73 -5.39
C ASP A 116 17.61 3.39 -4.05
N ALA A 117 17.95 2.58 -3.05
CA ALA A 117 18.54 3.07 -1.81
C ALA A 117 19.74 4.01 -2.07
N PRO A 118 19.90 5.10 -1.30
CA PRO A 118 19.16 5.47 -0.09
C PRO A 118 18.01 6.46 -0.36
N ASN A 119 17.46 6.48 -1.57
CA ASN A 119 16.39 7.40 -1.92
C ASN A 119 15.02 6.78 -1.65
N TYR A 120 14.03 7.63 -1.48
CA TYR A 120 12.63 7.29 -1.31
C TYR A 120 11.77 8.13 -2.25
N GLY A 121 10.71 7.55 -2.79
CA GLY A 121 9.70 8.23 -3.59
C GLY A 121 8.42 8.45 -2.79
N TYR A 122 7.73 9.55 -3.08
CA TYR A 122 6.36 9.80 -2.62
C TYR A 122 5.58 10.61 -3.68
N THR A 123 4.26 10.49 -3.68
CA THR A 123 3.39 11.33 -4.51
C THR A 123 3.23 12.67 -3.82
N ASP A 124 3.80 13.72 -4.42
CA ASP A 124 3.73 15.10 -3.91
C ASP A 124 2.41 15.77 -4.28
N TYR A 125 1.95 15.56 -5.52
CA TYR A 125 0.79 16.22 -6.07
C TYR A 125 0.08 15.40 -7.16
N LEU A 126 -1.25 15.37 -7.12
CA LEU A 126 -2.10 14.86 -8.19
C LEU A 126 -3.14 15.90 -8.62
N GLN A 127 -3.18 16.20 -9.91
CA GLN A 127 -4.19 17.07 -10.50
C GLN A 127 -4.89 16.40 -11.68
N GLY A 128 -6.23 16.44 -11.65
CA GLY A 128 -7.09 15.87 -12.67
C GLY A 128 -7.17 16.69 -13.97
N PRO A 129 -7.81 16.15 -15.01
CA PRO A 129 -7.94 16.78 -16.33
C PRO A 129 -8.57 18.18 -16.35
N LYS A 130 -9.54 18.45 -15.46
CA LYS A 130 -10.16 19.77 -15.29
C LYS A 130 -9.34 20.74 -14.42
N LYS A 131 -8.10 20.38 -14.06
CA LYS A 131 -7.24 21.09 -13.12
C LYS A 131 -7.79 21.12 -11.68
N ALA A 132 -8.66 20.17 -11.34
CA ALA A 132 -9.00 19.90 -9.96
C ALA A 132 -7.78 19.30 -9.26
N GLU A 133 -7.47 19.81 -8.08
CA GLU A 133 -6.52 19.21 -7.16
C GLU A 133 -7.19 17.99 -6.52
N LEU A 134 -6.54 16.85 -6.61
CA LEU A 134 -7.10 15.55 -6.20
C LEU A 134 -6.36 14.97 -4.99
N LEU A 135 -5.06 15.25 -4.91
CA LEU A 135 -4.20 14.89 -3.78
C LEU A 135 -3.08 15.93 -3.66
N ASP A 136 -2.82 16.37 -2.43
CA ASP A 136 -1.66 17.17 -2.03
C ASP A 136 -1.02 16.50 -0.81
N ALA A 137 0.27 16.15 -0.92
CA ALA A 137 0.96 15.40 0.12
C ALA A 137 0.99 16.11 1.48
N ALA A 138 1.06 17.44 1.48
CA ALA A 138 1.10 18.20 2.73
C ALA A 138 -0.27 18.18 3.43
N GLU A 139 -1.37 18.16 2.68
CA GLU A 139 -2.70 18.01 3.27
C GLU A 139 -2.90 16.61 3.84
N GLU A 140 -2.56 15.56 3.09
CA GLU A 140 -2.69 14.16 3.53
C GLU A 140 -1.80 13.86 4.74
N TRP A 141 -0.54 14.31 4.76
CA TRP A 141 0.38 14.09 5.88
C TRP A 141 -0.12 14.68 7.20
N ASN A 142 -0.84 15.80 7.14
CA ASN A 142 -1.37 16.49 8.32
C ASN A 142 -2.81 16.06 8.66
N SER A 143 -3.39 15.14 7.88
CA SER A 143 -4.72 14.61 8.12
C SER A 143 -4.67 13.50 9.16
N PRO A 144 -5.57 13.49 10.18
CA PRO A 144 -5.76 12.31 11.02
C PRO A 144 -6.58 11.21 10.30
N LYS A 145 -7.01 11.46 9.05
CA LYS A 145 -7.78 10.55 8.23
C LYS A 145 -6.93 10.11 7.03
N MET A 146 -6.59 8.84 6.98
CA MET A 146 -5.73 8.26 5.94
C MET A 146 -6.55 7.79 4.74
N ARG A 147 -6.18 8.25 3.56
CA ARG A 147 -6.75 7.81 2.27
C ARG A 147 -5.83 6.86 1.52
N THR A 148 -4.53 7.08 1.59
CA THR A 148 -3.51 6.34 0.83
C THR A 148 -2.13 6.50 1.48
N SER A 149 -1.25 5.52 1.30
CA SER A 149 0.15 5.62 1.72
C SER A 149 1.01 6.45 0.76
N ALA A 150 0.50 6.82 -0.43
CA ALA A 150 1.26 7.47 -1.49
C ALA A 150 2.07 8.73 -1.07
N PRO A 151 1.60 9.57 -0.12
CA PRO A 151 2.35 10.74 0.36
C PRO A 151 3.54 10.40 1.27
N PHE A 152 3.66 9.16 1.78
CA PHE A 152 4.72 8.76 2.68
C PHE A 152 5.94 8.25 1.91
N PRO A 153 7.15 8.81 2.13
CA PRO A 153 8.35 8.35 1.44
C PRO A 153 8.67 6.89 1.69
N ALA A 154 8.79 6.11 0.61
CA ALA A 154 9.23 4.72 0.64
C ALA A 154 10.12 4.38 -0.58
N ASP A 155 10.88 3.29 -0.48
CA ASP A 155 11.71 2.75 -1.55
C ASP A 155 10.86 2.33 -2.76
N VAL A 156 9.70 1.75 -2.45
CA VAL A 156 8.59 1.48 -3.35
C VAL A 156 7.35 2.15 -2.76
N MET A 157 6.68 2.98 -3.56
CA MET A 157 5.44 3.66 -3.18
C MET A 157 4.39 3.45 -4.26
N THR A 158 3.13 3.31 -3.85
CA THR A 158 2.02 3.21 -4.79
C THR A 158 0.93 4.25 -4.59
N LEU A 159 0.19 4.52 -5.67
CA LEU A 159 -1.02 5.33 -5.70
C LEU A 159 -2.05 4.69 -6.61
N ASN A 160 -3.19 4.28 -6.04
CA ASN A 160 -4.39 3.96 -6.82
C ASN A 160 -5.26 5.22 -6.98
N TRP A 161 -5.80 5.47 -8.17
CA TRP A 161 -6.80 6.50 -8.37
C TRP A 161 -7.93 6.01 -9.30
N PRO A 162 -9.21 6.17 -8.93
CA PRO A 162 -9.72 6.81 -7.71
C PRO A 162 -9.39 6.00 -6.45
N ILE A 163 -9.29 6.64 -5.28
CA ILE A 163 -9.04 5.94 -4.01
C ILE A 163 -10.37 5.43 -3.44
N THR A 164 -11.34 6.34 -3.29
CA THR A 164 -12.64 6.10 -2.66
C THR A 164 -13.78 6.18 -3.67
N GLY A 165 -15.01 5.85 -3.26
CA GLY A 165 -16.22 6.05 -4.07
C GLY A 165 -16.56 7.51 -4.36
N GLU A 166 -16.10 8.43 -3.51
CA GLU A 166 -16.34 9.86 -3.67
C GLU A 166 -15.40 10.52 -4.69
N ASP A 167 -14.29 9.85 -5.01
CA ASP A 167 -13.28 10.38 -5.90
C ASP A 167 -13.74 10.40 -7.36
N GLU A 168 -13.75 11.60 -7.95
CA GLU A 168 -14.08 11.75 -9.36
C GLU A 168 -12.97 11.17 -10.24
N PHE A 169 -13.31 10.17 -11.06
CA PHE A 169 -12.44 9.69 -12.11
C PHE A 169 -12.80 10.29 -13.48
N GLU A 170 -11.92 11.16 -13.98
CA GLU A 170 -12.13 11.84 -15.25
C GLU A 170 -11.14 11.37 -16.32
N LYS A 171 -11.65 11.11 -17.52
CA LYS A 171 -10.80 10.80 -18.67
C LYS A 171 -10.06 12.06 -19.12
N GLY A 172 -8.79 11.94 -19.49
CA GLY A 172 -8.01 13.07 -19.97
C GLY A 172 -6.55 13.05 -19.52
N LYS A 173 -5.98 14.22 -19.24
CA LYS A 173 -4.58 14.34 -18.84
C LYS A 173 -4.49 14.69 -17.36
N PHE A 174 -4.00 13.75 -16.58
CA PHE A 174 -3.57 14.00 -15.22
C PHE A 174 -2.18 14.63 -15.22
N HIS A 175 -1.91 15.43 -14.20
CA HIS A 175 -0.61 15.98 -13.90
C HIS A 175 -0.18 15.43 -12.54
N ILE A 176 0.99 14.82 -12.48
CA ILE A 176 1.50 14.11 -11.32
C ILE A 176 2.91 14.62 -11.02
N ASP A 177 3.14 15.02 -9.78
CA ASP A 177 4.46 15.32 -9.24
C ASP A 177 4.85 14.22 -8.25
N VAL A 178 6.00 13.60 -8.48
CA VAL A 178 6.61 12.62 -7.58
C VAL A 178 7.85 13.23 -6.95
N GLY A 179 7.89 13.32 -5.63
CA GLY A 179 9.05 13.79 -4.88
C GLY A 179 10.03 12.64 -4.64
N ILE A 180 11.32 12.93 -4.75
CA ILE A 180 12.41 12.00 -4.41
C ILE A 180 13.21 12.62 -3.27
N VAL A 181 13.27 11.94 -2.13
CA VAL A 181 13.99 12.35 -0.92
C VAL A 181 15.04 11.32 -0.51
N ASP A 182 15.97 11.70 0.35
CA ASP A 182 16.87 10.76 1.03
C ASP A 182 16.33 10.41 2.42
N HIS A 183 17.03 9.55 3.15
CA HIS A 183 16.73 9.19 4.55
C HIS A 183 16.72 10.35 5.57
N SER A 184 17.07 11.57 5.16
CA SER A 184 16.97 12.78 5.97
C SER A 184 15.84 13.71 5.46
N ASP A 185 14.89 13.16 4.72
CA ASP A 185 13.78 13.84 4.05
C ASP A 185 14.21 15.02 3.17
N SER A 186 15.46 14.98 2.70
CA SER A 186 16.01 16.04 1.86
C SER A 186 15.82 15.72 0.38
N MET A 187 15.25 16.67 -0.36
CA MET A 187 15.02 16.56 -1.80
C MET A 187 16.30 16.17 -2.57
N VAL A 188 16.28 15.01 -3.23
CA VAL A 188 17.41 14.47 -3.98
C VAL A 188 17.38 15.00 -5.39
N LYS A 189 18.43 15.71 -5.80
CA LYS A 189 18.55 16.28 -7.15
C LYS A 189 18.99 15.23 -8.15
N ARG A 190 18.26 15.07 -9.25
CA ARG A 190 18.55 14.05 -10.28
C ARG A 190 18.58 12.61 -9.73
N GLY A 191 17.85 12.38 -8.63
CA GLY A 191 17.62 11.06 -8.08
C GLY A 191 16.92 10.20 -9.12
N PRO A 192 17.46 9.02 -9.46
CA PRO A 192 16.82 8.12 -10.41
C PRO A 192 15.57 7.50 -9.78
N CYS A 193 14.54 7.27 -10.59
CA CYS A 193 13.42 6.42 -10.22
C CYS A 193 12.85 5.71 -11.46
N LYS A 194 12.19 4.59 -11.21
CA LYS A 194 11.34 3.89 -12.18
C LYS A 194 9.89 4.17 -11.81
N ILE A 195 9.06 4.46 -12.80
CA ILE A 195 7.61 4.65 -12.63
C ILE A 195 6.91 3.66 -13.55
N GLU A 196 6.06 2.84 -12.97
CA GLU A 196 5.16 1.91 -13.67
C GLU A 196 3.73 2.30 -13.38
N ILE A 197 2.87 2.28 -14.40
CA ILE A 197 1.45 2.62 -14.26
C ILE A 197 0.63 1.56 -14.97
N LEU A 198 -0.25 0.90 -14.22
CA LEU A 198 -1.27 0.01 -14.75
C LEU A 198 -2.58 0.77 -14.84
N LEU A 199 -3.28 0.66 -15.96
CA LEU A 199 -4.59 1.28 -16.17
C LEU A 199 -5.63 0.20 -16.45
N LYS A 200 -6.67 0.17 -15.60
CA LYS A 200 -7.80 -0.76 -15.65
C LYS A 200 -8.91 -0.19 -16.52
N GLU A 201 -9.50 -1.02 -17.36
CA GLU A 201 -10.79 -0.74 -18.01
C GLU A 201 -11.87 -1.52 -17.28
N ASP A 202 -12.66 -0.84 -16.46
CA ASP A 202 -13.78 -1.46 -15.76
C ASP A 202 -15.09 -0.72 -16.03
N SER A 203 -16.11 -1.44 -16.47
CA SER A 203 -17.45 -0.87 -16.59
C SER A 203 -18.37 -1.20 -15.42
N ASP A 204 -17.97 -2.10 -14.53
CA ASP A 204 -18.77 -2.63 -13.43
C ASP A 204 -17.97 -2.65 -12.13
N LEU A 205 -18.28 -1.70 -11.24
CA LEU A 205 -17.60 -1.59 -9.94
C LEU A 205 -18.38 -2.31 -8.82
N GLU A 206 -19.36 -3.15 -9.18
CA GLU A 206 -20.17 -3.92 -8.23
C GLU A 206 -19.74 -5.40 -8.16
N GLU A 207 -19.04 -5.90 -9.18
CA GLU A 207 -18.55 -7.29 -9.26
C GLU A 207 -17.14 -7.31 -9.85
N GLY A 208 -16.31 -8.29 -9.47
CA GLY A 208 -14.99 -8.45 -10.07
C GLY A 208 -14.25 -9.69 -9.58
N THR A 209 -13.10 -9.95 -10.17
CA THR A 209 -12.23 -11.09 -9.87
C THR A 209 -10.90 -10.61 -9.33
N LEU A 210 -10.53 -11.10 -8.14
CA LEU A 210 -9.21 -10.91 -7.55
C LEU A 210 -8.39 -12.19 -7.74
N LYS A 211 -7.29 -12.07 -8.49
CA LYS A 211 -6.32 -13.15 -8.65
C LYS A 211 -5.26 -13.07 -7.56
N ALA A 212 -4.98 -14.21 -6.93
CA ALA A 212 -3.92 -14.34 -5.95
C ALA A 212 -3.13 -15.63 -6.14
N THR A 213 -1.86 -15.59 -5.80
CA THR A 213 -1.01 -16.78 -5.68
C THR A 213 -0.54 -16.89 -4.24
N ILE A 214 -0.82 -18.02 -3.61
CA ILE A 214 -0.32 -18.36 -2.28
C ILE A 214 0.96 -19.19 -2.42
N PHE A 215 2.06 -18.64 -1.92
CA PHE A 215 3.35 -19.31 -1.83
C PHE A 215 3.53 -19.92 -0.44
N TYR A 216 3.76 -21.23 -0.38
CA TYR A 216 4.25 -21.89 0.83
C TYR A 216 5.77 -21.78 0.91
N ALA A 217 6.26 -21.07 1.92
CA ALA A 217 7.68 -20.77 2.07
C ALA A 217 8.43 -21.79 2.93
N GLY A 218 9.54 -22.30 2.40
CA GLY A 218 10.52 -23.09 3.12
C GLY A 218 9.93 -24.31 3.80
N SER A 219 10.06 -24.39 5.13
CA SER A 219 9.56 -25.54 5.90
C SER A 219 8.03 -25.64 5.97
N VAL A 220 7.30 -24.61 5.52
CA VAL A 220 5.84 -24.68 5.38
C VAL A 220 5.45 -25.53 4.17
N ASP A 221 6.28 -25.55 3.12
CA ASP A 221 6.00 -26.32 1.92
C ASP A 221 5.94 -27.82 2.21
N GLY A 222 4.90 -28.48 1.69
CA GLY A 222 4.64 -29.90 1.90
C GLY A 222 4.04 -30.27 3.28
N ASP A 223 3.79 -29.32 4.19
CA ASP A 223 3.07 -29.60 5.43
C ASP A 223 1.55 -29.71 5.18
N ALA A 224 1.02 -30.92 5.38
CA ALA A 224 -0.39 -31.19 5.12
C ALA A 224 -1.35 -30.52 6.12
N ASN A 225 -0.91 -30.23 7.36
CA ASN A 225 -1.73 -29.51 8.33
C ASN A 225 -1.88 -28.05 7.89
N ILE A 226 -0.76 -27.39 7.56
CA ILE A 226 -0.76 -25.99 7.13
C ILE A 226 -1.52 -25.84 5.80
N ALA A 227 -1.31 -26.75 4.84
CA ALA A 227 -2.06 -26.71 3.58
C ALA A 227 -3.58 -26.87 3.78
N THR A 228 -4.01 -27.74 4.70
CA THR A 228 -5.44 -27.90 5.03
C THR A 228 -6.01 -26.65 5.68
N ALA A 229 -5.30 -26.08 6.66
CA ALA A 229 -5.70 -24.85 7.32
C ALA A 229 -5.77 -23.67 6.34
N THR A 230 -4.80 -23.57 5.44
CA THR A 230 -4.75 -22.54 4.38
C THR A 230 -5.96 -22.66 3.45
N GLN A 231 -6.32 -23.87 3.02
CA GLN A 231 -7.52 -24.07 2.19
C GLN A 231 -8.80 -23.64 2.91
N ALA A 232 -8.94 -23.99 4.20
CA ALA A 232 -10.07 -23.53 5.02
C ALA A 232 -10.09 -21.99 5.18
N ALA A 233 -8.92 -21.39 5.37
CA ALA A 233 -8.73 -19.95 5.47
C ALA A 233 -9.07 -19.23 4.16
N VAL A 234 -8.74 -19.80 3.00
CA VAL A 234 -9.12 -19.27 1.68
C VAL A 234 -10.64 -19.31 1.46
N GLU A 235 -11.33 -20.38 1.88
CA GLU A 235 -12.79 -20.42 1.82
C GLU A 235 -13.44 -19.36 2.73
N ARG A 236 -12.83 -19.10 3.89
CA ARG A 236 -13.24 -18.01 4.77
C ARG A 236 -13.04 -16.65 4.12
N TRP A 237 -11.87 -16.41 3.52
CA TRP A 237 -11.57 -15.18 2.78
C TRP A 237 -12.59 -14.94 1.65
N ARG A 238 -12.89 -15.96 0.83
CA ARG A 238 -13.93 -15.90 -0.20
C ARG A 238 -15.28 -15.46 0.36
N THR A 239 -15.69 -16.03 1.49
CA THR A 239 -16.96 -15.67 2.15
C THR A 239 -16.98 -14.22 2.62
N LEU A 240 -15.83 -13.68 3.06
CA LEU A 240 -15.72 -12.28 3.51
C LEU A 240 -15.77 -11.30 2.35
N TYR A 241 -15.32 -11.70 1.16
CA TYR A 241 -15.29 -10.86 -0.05
C TYR A 241 -16.54 -11.00 -0.92
N GLU A 242 -17.36 -12.04 -0.71
CA GLU A 242 -18.63 -12.25 -1.42
C GLU A 242 -19.58 -11.02 -1.34
N PRO A 243 -19.78 -10.34 -0.20
CA PRO A 243 -20.61 -9.12 -0.14
C PRO A 243 -20.09 -7.97 -1.00
N ALA A 244 -18.78 -7.95 -1.29
CA ALA A 244 -18.16 -6.96 -2.15
C ALA A 244 -18.32 -7.29 -3.64
N GLY A 245 -18.93 -8.43 -3.98
CA GLY A 245 -19.02 -8.93 -5.36
C GLY A 245 -17.68 -9.44 -5.91
N ILE A 246 -16.68 -9.68 -5.05
CA ILE A 246 -15.34 -10.07 -5.47
C ILE A 246 -15.18 -11.60 -5.43
N GLU A 247 -15.03 -12.22 -6.59
CA GLU A 247 -14.61 -13.62 -6.73
C GLU A 247 -13.09 -13.72 -6.52
N VAL A 248 -12.67 -14.56 -5.57
CA VAL A 248 -11.24 -14.78 -5.27
C VAL A 248 -10.73 -16.06 -5.93
N GLU A 249 -9.91 -15.90 -6.96
CA GLU A 249 -9.20 -16.98 -7.66
C GLU A 249 -7.81 -17.17 -7.05
N VAL A 250 -7.54 -18.36 -6.51
CA VAL A 250 -6.29 -18.66 -5.82
C VAL A 250 -5.54 -19.78 -6.54
N GLU A 251 -4.30 -19.48 -6.93
CA GLU A 251 -3.29 -20.47 -7.29
C GLU A 251 -2.37 -20.73 -6.09
N TYR A 252 -1.77 -21.92 -6.05
CA TYR A 252 -0.84 -22.32 -4.99
C TYR A 252 0.50 -22.70 -5.61
N ASP A 253 1.58 -22.20 -5.02
CA ASP A 253 2.94 -22.51 -5.41
C ASP A 253 3.85 -22.65 -4.18
N SER A 254 5.11 -23.02 -4.40
CA SER A 254 6.11 -23.21 -3.36
C SER A 254 7.27 -22.23 -3.55
N TRP A 255 7.87 -21.82 -2.45
CA TRP A 255 9.07 -20.98 -2.46
C TRP A 255 10.12 -21.58 -1.53
N ASP A 256 11.35 -21.76 -2.01
CA ASP A 256 12.37 -22.53 -1.29
C ASP A 256 12.88 -21.84 -0.01
N GLU A 257 12.83 -20.51 0.04
CA GLU A 257 13.36 -19.74 1.18
C GLU A 257 12.38 -19.74 2.35
N ASP A 258 12.90 -19.91 3.57
CA ASP A 258 12.11 -20.06 4.81
C ASP A 258 12.08 -18.79 5.68
N ARG A 259 12.79 -17.74 5.24
CA ARG A 259 13.04 -16.55 6.04
C ARG A 259 12.66 -15.29 5.26
N PHE A 260 11.67 -14.58 5.78
CA PHE A 260 11.16 -13.34 5.22
C PHE A 260 11.19 -12.24 6.29
N ASP A 261 11.97 -11.19 6.03
CA ASP A 261 11.75 -9.91 6.71
C ASP A 261 10.48 -9.25 6.15
N PRO A 262 9.87 -8.28 6.83
CA PRO A 262 8.70 -7.59 6.32
C PRO A 262 8.92 -7.02 4.90
N PRO A 263 7.90 -7.01 4.02
CA PRO A 263 8.06 -6.43 2.69
C PRO A 263 8.53 -4.97 2.76
N GLY A 264 9.49 -4.60 1.92
CA GLY A 264 10.16 -3.29 1.97
C GLY A 264 11.20 -3.11 3.09
N MET A 265 11.44 -4.10 3.95
CA MET A 265 12.48 -4.06 4.99
C MET A 265 13.56 -5.15 4.84
N GLY A 266 13.32 -6.15 3.99
CA GLY A 266 14.22 -7.29 3.72
C GLY A 266 15.16 -7.13 2.53
N THR A 267 15.68 -8.26 2.05
CA THR A 267 16.39 -8.31 0.76
C THR A 267 15.42 -8.12 -0.40
N GLU A 268 15.50 -6.95 -1.06
CA GLU A 268 14.68 -6.56 -2.22
C GLU A 268 14.59 -7.69 -3.27
N GLU A 269 15.71 -8.35 -3.57
CA GLU A 269 15.80 -9.43 -4.58
C GLU A 269 14.85 -10.61 -4.31
N GLN A 270 14.57 -10.94 -3.04
CA GLN A 270 13.70 -12.07 -2.69
C GLN A 270 12.25 -11.80 -3.14
N TYR A 271 11.70 -10.65 -2.75
CA TYR A 271 10.35 -10.22 -3.12
C TYR A 271 10.22 -9.91 -4.60
N GLU A 272 11.24 -9.28 -5.20
CA GLU A 272 11.26 -9.01 -6.64
C GLU A 272 11.23 -10.32 -7.45
N ASN A 273 12.07 -11.29 -7.12
CA ASN A 273 12.10 -12.58 -7.82
C ASN A 273 10.79 -13.37 -7.65
N LEU A 274 10.21 -13.37 -6.44
CA LEU A 274 8.94 -14.03 -6.18
C LEU A 274 7.81 -13.40 -6.97
N SER A 275 7.67 -12.07 -6.90
CA SER A 275 6.61 -11.34 -7.62
C SER A 275 6.80 -11.36 -9.14
N ALA A 276 8.04 -11.46 -9.63
CA ALA A 276 8.33 -11.67 -11.05
C ALA A 276 7.97 -13.06 -11.57
N SER A 277 7.67 -14.02 -10.67
CA SER A 277 7.21 -15.36 -11.05
C SER A 277 5.70 -15.41 -11.34
N THR A 278 4.96 -14.36 -10.98
CA THR A 278 3.53 -14.18 -11.25
C THR A 278 3.26 -13.10 -12.31
N THR A 279 1.99 -12.91 -12.68
CA THR A 279 1.59 -11.86 -13.63
C THR A 279 1.39 -10.50 -12.94
N ASP A 280 1.45 -9.39 -13.69
CA ASP A 280 1.30 -8.00 -13.20
C ASP A 280 -0.10 -7.64 -12.65
N ARG A 281 -0.93 -8.64 -12.31
CA ARG A 281 -2.28 -8.48 -11.76
C ARG A 281 -2.61 -9.54 -10.71
N THR A 282 -1.59 -10.08 -10.07
CA THR A 282 -1.72 -11.12 -9.06
C THR A 282 -1.28 -10.56 -7.72
N VAL A 283 -2.11 -10.74 -6.68
CA VAL A 283 -1.68 -10.50 -5.30
C VAL A 283 -0.88 -11.71 -4.84
N ASN A 284 0.39 -11.49 -4.52
CA ASN A 284 1.24 -12.55 -3.96
C ASN A 284 1.04 -12.63 -2.46
N ILE A 285 0.68 -13.80 -1.96
CA ILE A 285 0.51 -14.06 -0.53
C ILE A 285 1.54 -15.11 -0.13
N ILE A 286 2.39 -14.80 0.84
CA ILE A 286 3.46 -15.67 1.30
C ILE A 286 3.08 -16.18 2.68
N ILE A 287 2.98 -17.50 2.80
CA ILE A 287 2.79 -18.17 4.09
C ILE A 287 4.14 -18.70 4.53
N ALA A 288 4.75 -18.00 5.50
CA ALA A 288 6.06 -18.31 6.04
C ALA A 288 5.96 -18.86 7.47
N PRO A 289 7.00 -19.56 7.97
CA PRO A 289 7.04 -19.97 9.37
C PRO A 289 6.83 -18.78 10.31
N SER A 290 7.60 -17.71 10.11
CA SER A 290 7.52 -16.46 10.88
C SER A 290 7.84 -15.25 10.02
N ILE A 291 7.33 -14.10 10.47
CA ILE A 291 7.76 -12.79 10.00
C ILE A 291 8.99 -12.42 10.82
N GLN A 292 10.15 -12.23 10.17
CA GLN A 292 11.34 -11.87 10.91
C GLN A 292 11.18 -10.48 11.54
N LEU A 293 11.90 -10.25 12.63
CA LEU A 293 11.86 -9.02 13.44
C LEU A 293 10.57 -8.85 14.27
N TRP A 294 9.47 -9.53 13.94
CA TRP A 294 8.17 -9.37 14.60
C TRP A 294 7.51 -10.73 14.90
N ASP A 295 7.64 -11.18 16.14
CA ASP A 295 7.14 -12.49 16.61
C ASP A 295 5.68 -12.48 17.09
N GLU A 296 5.01 -11.32 17.04
CA GLU A 296 3.62 -11.15 17.49
C GLU A 296 2.66 -10.76 16.35
N ILE A 297 3.16 -10.57 15.13
CA ILE A 297 2.37 -10.10 13.99
C ILE A 297 1.85 -11.29 13.17
N TYR A 298 0.54 -11.32 12.93
CA TYR A 298 -0.12 -12.37 12.15
C TYR A 298 0.18 -12.22 10.65
N GLY A 299 0.22 -10.99 10.15
CA GLY A 299 0.41 -10.68 8.75
C GLY A 299 0.85 -9.24 8.51
N ILE A 300 1.36 -8.97 7.31
CA ILE A 300 1.64 -7.62 6.83
C ILE A 300 1.48 -7.54 5.30
N ALA A 301 0.73 -6.55 4.84
CA ALA A 301 0.73 -6.10 3.45
C ALA A 301 1.95 -5.22 3.13
N GLY A 302 2.53 -5.37 1.93
CA GLY A 302 3.74 -4.62 1.60
C GLY A 302 3.56 -3.11 1.41
N ASP A 303 2.35 -2.65 1.07
CA ASP A 303 1.96 -1.24 0.99
C ASP A 303 0.41 -1.10 1.00
N ILE A 304 -0.12 0.13 1.14
CA ILE A 304 -1.57 0.44 1.16
C ILE A 304 -1.92 1.56 0.15
N PRO A 305 -2.27 1.22 -1.10
CA PRO A 305 -2.38 -0.12 -1.66
C PRO A 305 -1.01 -0.74 -1.97
N GLY A 306 -1.00 -2.02 -2.32
CA GLY A 306 0.18 -2.77 -2.75
C GLY A 306 0.50 -2.58 -4.24
N PRO A 307 1.75 -2.81 -4.67
CA PRO A 307 2.12 -2.80 -6.08
C PRO A 307 1.80 -4.13 -6.76
N LEU A 308 1.20 -4.07 -7.96
CA LEU A 308 0.97 -5.25 -8.82
C LEU A 308 2.11 -5.56 -9.79
N VAL A 309 3.13 -4.69 -9.85
CA VAL A 309 4.36 -4.93 -10.60
C VAL A 309 5.44 -5.48 -9.66
N SER A 310 6.42 -6.22 -10.20
CA SER A 310 7.50 -6.78 -9.38
C SER A 310 8.29 -5.70 -8.61
N SER A 311 8.40 -5.85 -7.29
CA SER A 311 9.07 -4.92 -6.37
C SER A 311 9.31 -5.56 -5.00
N SER A 312 10.06 -4.87 -4.12
CA SER A 312 10.29 -5.26 -2.72
C SER A 312 9.04 -5.30 -1.84
N ARG A 313 7.91 -4.72 -2.31
CA ARG A 313 6.64 -4.59 -1.58
C ARG A 313 5.47 -5.34 -2.21
N SER A 314 5.70 -6.11 -3.28
CA SER A 314 4.64 -6.75 -4.08
C SER A 314 4.13 -8.07 -3.49
N ALA A 315 3.93 -8.10 -2.18
CA ALA A 315 3.41 -9.26 -1.47
C ALA A 315 2.68 -8.90 -0.16
N VAL A 316 1.82 -9.80 0.26
CA VAL A 316 1.33 -9.97 1.62
C VAL A 316 2.12 -11.09 2.27
N LEU A 317 2.60 -10.91 3.49
CA LEU A 317 3.34 -11.92 4.24
C LEU A 317 2.55 -12.33 5.49
N LEU A 318 2.46 -13.63 5.76
CA LEU A 318 1.72 -14.20 6.89
C LEU A 318 2.61 -15.14 7.72
N SER A 319 2.41 -15.14 9.05
CA SER A 319 3.10 -16.05 9.97
C SER A 319 2.25 -17.26 10.34
N VAL A 320 2.77 -18.46 10.08
CA VAL A 320 2.19 -19.71 10.60
C VAL A 320 2.37 -19.82 12.12
N GLU A 321 3.55 -19.49 12.66
CA GLU A 321 3.84 -19.62 14.10
C GLU A 321 2.87 -18.81 14.97
N VAL A 322 2.57 -17.57 14.57
CA VAL A 322 1.61 -16.73 15.29
C VAL A 322 0.17 -17.23 15.08
N SER A 323 -0.16 -17.66 13.87
CA SER A 323 -1.53 -18.09 13.52
C SER A 323 -1.92 -19.44 14.11
N ALA A 324 -1.03 -20.43 14.10
CA ALA A 324 -1.25 -21.76 14.66
C ALA A 324 -0.96 -21.82 16.16
N GLY A 325 -0.23 -20.83 16.70
CA GLY A 325 0.15 -20.80 18.10
C GLY A 325 1.18 -21.86 18.50
N PRO A 326 1.40 -22.05 19.82
CA PRO A 326 2.58 -22.76 20.34
C PRO A 326 2.63 -24.28 20.07
N ASP A 327 1.51 -24.92 19.74
CA ASP A 327 1.50 -26.36 19.42
C ASP A 327 1.72 -26.62 17.92
N GLY A 328 1.68 -25.58 17.08
CA GLY A 328 1.90 -25.66 15.65
C GLY A 328 0.76 -26.35 14.88
N TYR A 329 -0.43 -26.48 15.47
CA TYR A 329 -1.58 -27.11 14.83
C TYR A 329 -2.77 -26.17 14.81
N PHE A 330 -3.33 -25.94 13.63
CA PHE A 330 -4.56 -25.18 13.52
C PHE A 330 -5.76 -25.94 14.08
N ASN A 331 -6.45 -25.32 15.02
CA ASN A 331 -7.82 -25.65 15.40
C ASN A 331 -8.83 -24.74 14.67
N ALA A 332 -10.13 -25.05 14.77
CA ALA A 332 -11.17 -24.34 14.03
C ALA A 332 -11.23 -22.81 14.30
N MET A 333 -10.81 -22.35 15.48
CA MET A 333 -10.73 -20.92 15.78
C MET A 333 -9.53 -20.28 15.07
N GLU A 334 -8.38 -20.94 15.09
CA GLU A 334 -7.16 -20.48 14.41
C GLU A 334 -7.32 -20.51 12.89
N GLU A 335 -7.98 -21.53 12.33
CA GLU A 335 -8.32 -21.58 10.89
C GLU A 335 -9.19 -20.39 10.48
N ARG A 336 -10.20 -20.05 11.30
CA ARG A 336 -11.04 -18.87 11.08
C ARG A 336 -10.22 -17.60 11.16
N LEU A 337 -9.42 -17.44 12.20
CA LEU A 337 -8.58 -16.26 12.41
C LEU A 337 -7.59 -16.10 11.25
N PHE A 338 -6.97 -17.18 10.79
CA PHE A 338 -6.05 -17.16 9.66
C PHE A 338 -6.74 -16.71 8.37
N GLY A 339 -7.98 -17.14 8.12
CA GLY A 339 -8.78 -16.65 6.99
C GLY A 339 -9.15 -15.18 7.10
N GLU A 340 -9.43 -14.69 8.32
CA GLU A 340 -9.65 -13.26 8.59
C GLU A 340 -8.37 -12.45 8.40
N THR A 341 -7.21 -12.96 8.82
CA THR A 341 -5.90 -12.34 8.57
C THR A 341 -5.58 -12.27 7.08
N ILE A 342 -5.78 -13.35 6.31
CA ILE A 342 -5.60 -13.31 4.84
C ILE A 342 -6.46 -12.20 4.24
N ALA A 343 -7.73 -12.14 4.61
CA ALA A 343 -8.67 -11.14 4.12
C ALA A 343 -8.27 -9.71 4.53
N HIS A 344 -7.86 -9.50 5.78
CA HIS A 344 -7.42 -8.22 6.34
C HIS A 344 -6.18 -7.68 5.63
N GLU A 345 -5.11 -8.47 5.53
CA GLU A 345 -3.88 -8.03 4.88
C GLU A 345 -4.06 -7.86 3.37
N THR A 346 -4.88 -8.70 2.75
CA THR A 346 -5.21 -8.50 1.34
C THR A 346 -6.01 -7.20 1.17
N ALA A 347 -6.95 -6.89 2.06
CA ALA A 347 -7.67 -5.62 2.02
C ALA A 347 -6.76 -4.39 2.18
N HIS A 348 -5.73 -4.46 3.04
CA HIS A 348 -4.65 -3.46 3.05
C HIS A 348 -3.96 -3.34 1.70
N PHE A 349 -3.57 -4.47 1.10
CA PHE A 349 -2.96 -4.50 -0.23
C PHE A 349 -3.90 -3.90 -1.32
N LEU A 350 -5.21 -3.97 -1.14
CA LEU A 350 -6.20 -3.36 -2.04
C LEU A 350 -6.47 -1.88 -1.72
N GLY A 351 -5.93 -1.34 -0.62
CA GLY A 351 -5.97 0.08 -0.28
C GLY A 351 -6.82 0.45 0.93
N LEU A 352 -7.36 -0.52 1.68
CA LEU A 352 -8.05 -0.22 2.94
C LEU A 352 -7.07 0.09 4.06
N PHE A 353 -7.40 1.06 4.90
CA PHE A 353 -6.72 1.33 6.17
C PHE A 353 -7.49 0.67 7.31
N HIS A 354 -6.87 0.63 8.49
CA HIS A 354 -7.64 0.38 9.70
C HIS A 354 -8.67 1.51 9.90
N PRO A 355 -9.92 1.21 10.30
CA PRO A 355 -10.90 2.23 10.65
C PRO A 355 -10.38 3.15 11.75
N VAL A 356 -9.58 2.59 12.66
CA VAL A 356 -8.79 3.31 13.64
C VAL A 356 -7.48 2.57 13.91
N GLU A 357 -6.39 3.31 13.99
CA GLU A 357 -5.09 2.77 14.38
C GLU A 357 -5.04 2.48 15.90
N THR A 358 -4.07 1.69 16.34
CA THR A 358 -3.90 1.30 17.75
C THR A 358 -3.58 2.47 18.69
N THR A 359 -3.20 3.63 18.13
CA THR A 359 -3.01 4.88 18.86
C THR A 359 -4.31 5.62 19.17
N TRP A 360 -5.42 5.24 18.52
CA TRP A 360 -6.75 5.84 18.66
C TRP A 360 -6.82 7.33 18.28
N ASP A 361 -5.87 7.81 17.46
CA ASP A 361 -5.78 9.20 17.00
C ASP A 361 -5.63 9.36 15.48
N THR A 362 -5.67 8.24 14.76
CA THR A 362 -5.62 8.16 13.31
C THR A 362 -6.69 7.18 12.83
N TRP A 363 -7.44 7.57 11.80
CA TRP A 363 -8.59 6.86 11.27
C TRP A 363 -8.44 6.66 9.76
N ASP A 364 -9.22 5.75 9.19
CA ASP A 364 -9.45 5.81 7.76
C ASP A 364 -10.26 7.07 7.36
N ALA A 365 -10.26 7.37 6.08
CA ALA A 365 -10.94 8.53 5.54
C ALA A 365 -12.39 8.26 5.11
N LEU A 366 -12.95 7.09 5.44
CA LEU A 366 -14.27 6.68 4.99
C LEU A 366 -15.35 7.28 5.93
N GLU A 367 -16.49 7.67 5.37
CA GLU A 367 -17.54 8.34 6.18
C GLU A 367 -18.46 7.36 6.91
N ASP A 368 -18.61 6.14 6.38
CA ASP A 368 -19.52 5.11 6.90
C ASP A 368 -18.87 4.17 7.91
N THR A 369 -17.56 4.32 8.16
CA THR A 369 -16.83 3.59 9.19
C THR A 369 -17.16 4.17 10.57
N PRO A 370 -17.51 3.34 11.57
CA PRO A 370 -17.85 3.84 12.89
C PRO A 370 -16.70 4.65 13.51
N GLY A 371 -16.99 5.87 13.95
CA GLY A 371 -16.03 6.65 14.74
C GLY A 371 -15.97 6.20 16.19
N CYS A 372 -14.81 6.37 16.83
CA CYS A 372 -14.60 6.18 18.26
C CYS A 372 -13.56 7.18 18.78
N THR A 373 -13.52 7.41 20.09
CA THR A 373 -12.61 8.39 20.72
C THR A 373 -11.80 7.84 21.89
N THR A 374 -12.10 6.62 22.32
CA THR A 374 -11.38 5.93 23.40
C THR A 374 -11.21 4.47 23.04
N GLU A 375 -10.13 3.84 23.51
CA GLU A 375 -9.88 2.40 23.33
C GLU A 375 -11.13 1.56 23.63
N SER A 376 -11.79 1.77 24.78
CA SER A 376 -12.99 1.01 25.16
C SER A 376 -14.17 1.19 24.20
N GLU A 377 -14.33 2.38 23.62
CA GLU A 377 -15.35 2.64 22.60
C GLU A 377 -14.98 1.95 21.29
N CYS A 378 -13.73 2.07 20.84
CA CYS A 378 -13.24 1.45 19.61
C CYS A 378 -13.39 -0.08 19.64
N LEU A 379 -13.02 -0.71 20.77
CA LEU A 379 -13.16 -2.16 20.97
C LEU A 379 -14.63 -2.63 20.92
N ILE A 380 -15.57 -1.79 21.36
CA ILE A 380 -17.00 -2.13 21.39
C ILE A 380 -17.63 -1.92 20.01
N GLU A 381 -17.31 -0.81 19.34
CA GLU A 381 -17.96 -0.40 18.10
C GLU A 381 -17.37 -1.10 16.86
N MET A 382 -16.10 -1.52 16.91
CA MET A 382 -15.38 -2.04 15.74
C MET A 382 -14.69 -3.38 15.97
N GLY A 383 -14.87 -4.02 17.13
CA GLY A 383 -14.22 -5.29 17.44
C GLY A 383 -14.53 -6.45 16.48
N ASP A 384 -15.65 -6.36 15.75
CA ASP A 384 -16.08 -7.31 14.72
C ASP A 384 -15.81 -6.82 13.28
N HIS A 385 -15.12 -5.69 13.14
CA HIS A 385 -14.77 -5.09 11.86
C HIS A 385 -13.54 -5.80 11.26
N LEU A 386 -13.61 -6.20 9.99
CA LEU A 386 -12.54 -6.92 9.29
C LEU A 386 -11.22 -6.16 9.37
N MET A 387 -11.27 -4.87 9.07
CA MET A 387 -10.11 -3.97 9.12
C MET A 387 -9.76 -3.46 10.52
N PHE A 388 -10.33 -3.98 11.62
CA PHE A 388 -9.87 -3.58 12.95
C PHE A 388 -8.46 -4.17 13.23
N PRO A 389 -7.51 -3.39 13.79
CA PRO A 389 -6.06 -3.69 13.70
C PRO A 389 -5.58 -4.95 14.42
N PHE A 390 -6.42 -5.57 15.25
CA PHE A 390 -6.06 -6.80 15.93
C PHE A 390 -7.29 -7.61 16.34
N PRO A 391 -7.19 -8.95 16.40
CA PRO A 391 -8.30 -9.78 16.82
C PRO A 391 -8.61 -9.65 18.30
N LEU A 392 -9.90 -9.57 18.65
CA LEU A 392 -10.33 -9.53 20.05
C LEU A 392 -10.46 -10.93 20.64
N CYS A 393 -9.32 -11.47 21.08
CA CYS A 393 -9.23 -12.80 21.66
C CYS A 393 -9.32 -12.81 23.20
N GLY A 394 -10.25 -13.62 23.72
CA GLY A 394 -10.23 -14.12 25.09
C GLY A 394 -9.53 -15.49 25.20
N PRO A 395 -9.54 -16.14 26.38
CA PRO A 395 -8.77 -17.38 26.60
C PRO A 395 -9.19 -18.59 25.74
N GLN A 396 -10.37 -18.57 25.13
CA GLN A 396 -10.96 -19.73 24.45
C GLN A 396 -11.73 -19.35 23.18
N THR A 397 -11.76 -18.06 22.83
CA THR A 397 -12.56 -17.56 21.69
C THR A 397 -11.99 -16.22 21.26
N CYS A 398 -12.07 -15.94 19.97
CA CYS A 398 -11.88 -14.60 19.43
C CYS A 398 -13.20 -14.11 18.84
N GLU A 399 -13.45 -12.81 18.94
CA GLU A 399 -14.55 -12.18 18.21
C GLU A 399 -14.33 -12.37 16.70
N PRO A 400 -15.35 -12.76 15.92
CA PRO A 400 -15.25 -12.80 14.46
C PRO A 400 -15.15 -11.40 13.86
N GLN A 401 -14.14 -11.18 13.02
CA GLN A 401 -13.98 -9.93 12.28
C GLN A 401 -14.57 -10.10 10.88
N THR A 402 -15.84 -9.71 10.70
CA THR A 402 -16.61 -9.98 9.47
C THR A 402 -17.23 -8.76 8.82
N VAL A 403 -17.25 -7.63 9.53
CA VAL A 403 -17.90 -6.42 9.03
C VAL A 403 -16.96 -5.69 8.06
N ILE A 404 -17.50 -5.34 6.90
CA ILE A 404 -16.92 -4.42 5.92
C ILE A 404 -18.03 -3.43 5.53
N THR A 405 -17.69 -2.16 5.39
CA THR A 405 -18.67 -1.11 5.05
C THR A 405 -18.87 -0.97 3.54
N ASP A 406 -19.88 -0.23 3.12
CA ASP A 406 -20.17 -0.01 1.70
C ASP A 406 -19.03 0.80 1.04
N SER A 407 -18.52 1.84 1.73
CA SER A 407 -17.37 2.62 1.21
C SER A 407 -16.09 1.79 1.14
N GLN A 408 -15.90 0.82 2.03
CA GLN A 408 -14.76 -0.09 1.95
C GLN A 408 -14.88 -1.04 0.74
N ILE A 409 -16.08 -1.57 0.48
CA ILE A 409 -16.37 -2.35 -0.74
C ILE A 409 -16.05 -1.54 -2.00
N GLU A 410 -16.40 -0.25 -2.03
CA GLU A 410 -16.07 0.63 -3.15
C GLU A 410 -14.56 0.80 -3.35
N VAL A 411 -13.77 0.92 -2.28
CA VAL A 411 -12.30 0.97 -2.38
C VAL A 411 -11.76 -0.33 -2.97
N LEU A 412 -12.22 -1.49 -2.48
CA LEU A 412 -11.77 -2.79 -2.98
C LEU A 412 -12.02 -2.96 -4.48
N ASN A 413 -13.23 -2.64 -4.96
CA ASN A 413 -13.59 -2.77 -6.39
C ASN A 413 -12.87 -1.76 -7.30
N ARG A 414 -12.39 -0.64 -6.74
CA ARG A 414 -11.63 0.38 -7.47
C ARG A 414 -10.15 0.08 -7.61
N TYR A 415 -9.64 -0.89 -6.86
CA TYR A 415 -8.26 -1.33 -6.99
C TYR A 415 -8.04 -1.97 -8.38
N VAL A 416 -6.95 -1.58 -9.05
CA VAL A 416 -6.64 -2.04 -10.42
C VAL A 416 -6.52 -3.57 -10.55
N GLY A 417 -6.27 -4.29 -9.45
CA GLY A 417 -6.12 -5.76 -9.46
C GLY A 417 -7.44 -6.55 -9.52
N VAL A 418 -8.55 -5.98 -9.06
CA VAL A 418 -9.91 -6.56 -9.17
C VAL A 418 -10.44 -6.22 -10.56
N ASP A 419 -11.10 -7.11 -11.31
CA ASP A 419 -11.75 -6.84 -12.64
C ASP A 419 -12.76 -7.91 -13.01
#